data_AF-A0A6A5XB55-F1
#
_entry.id   AF-A0A6A5XB55-F1
#
_cell.length_a   1.000
_cell.length_b   1.000
_cell.length_c   1.000
_cell.angle_alpha   90.00
_cell.angle_beta   90.00
_cell.angle_gamma   90.00
#
_symmetry.space_group_name_H-M   'P 1'
#
loop_
_entity.id
_entity.type
_entity.pdbx_description
1 polymer ?
#
loop_
_entity_poly.entity_id
_entity_poly.type
_entity_poly.pdbx_seq_one_letter_code
_entity_poly.pdbx_strand_id
1 'polypeptide(L)' 'MPPLRIAGPRNLALLSVISLGGTYMILKSKTLAVKQDNRTAGDYSVSVDRSGRST' A
#
# COMPACT_ATOMS: atom_id res chain seq x y z
N MET A 1 36.69 -23.32 5.50
CA MET A 1 35.50 -22.57 5.05
C MET A 1 35.04 -21.71 6.22
N PRO A 2 35.13 -20.37 6.18
CA PRO A 2 34.66 -19.56 7.29
C PRO A 2 33.13 -19.63 7.40
N PRO A 3 32.55 -19.86 8.58
CA PRO A 3 31.09 -19.88 8.73
C PRO A 3 30.52 -18.48 8.46
N LEU A 4 29.44 -18.44 7.68
CA LEU A 4 28.73 -17.22 7.32
C LEU A 4 28.12 -16.57 8.58
N ARG A 5 28.88 -15.67 9.23
CA ARG A 5 28.50 -14.92 10.44
C ARG A 5 27.24 -14.03 10.27
N ILE A 6 26.71 -13.95 9.05
CA ILE A 6 25.52 -13.16 8.71
C ILE A 6 24.23 -13.88 9.18
N ALA A 7 24.22 -15.21 9.30
CA ALA A 7 23.07 -16.01 9.74
C ALA A 7 22.96 -16.10 11.29
N GLY A 8 23.23 -15.01 11.99
CA GLY A 8 22.96 -14.93 13.42
C GLY A 8 21.45 -14.80 13.70
N PRO A 9 20.94 -15.29 14.84
CA PRO A 9 19.52 -15.26 15.16
C PRO A 9 18.92 -13.85 15.14
N ARG A 10 19.71 -12.83 15.49
CA ARG A 10 19.31 -11.42 15.43
C ARG A 10 19.06 -10.93 14.00
N ASN A 11 19.92 -11.31 13.06
CA ASN A 11 19.76 -10.92 11.65
C ASN A 11 18.58 -11.66 11.01
N LEU A 12 18.36 -12.92 11.39
CA LEU A 12 17.21 -13.70 10.95
C LEU A 12 15.87 -13.05 11.41
N ALA A 13 15.81 -12.61 12.67
CA ALA A 13 14.63 -11.91 13.20
C ALA A 13 14.36 -10.60 12.45
N LEU A 14 15.40 -9.80 12.20
CA LEU A 14 15.28 -8.57 11.42
C LEU A 14 14.80 -8.83 9.99
N LEU A 15 15.37 -9.84 9.32
CA LEU A 15 14.93 -10.25 7.97
C LEU A 15 13.48 -10.73 7.95
N SER A 16 13.04 -11.46 8.98
CA SER A 16 11.64 -11.90 9.11
C SER A 16 10.68 -10.72 9.26
N VAL A 17 11.02 -9.74 10.12
CA VAL A 17 10.19 -8.55 10.33
C VAL A 17 10.15 -7.69 9.07
N ILE A 18 11.28 -7.51 8.38
CA ILE A 18 11.34 -6.73 7.14
C ILE A 18 10.57 -7.45 6.03
N SER A 19 10.71 -8.77 5.91
CA SER A 19 9.99 -9.56 4.91
C SER A 19 8.48 -9.49 5.13
N LEU A 20 8.01 -9.72 6.37
CA LEU A 20 6.59 -9.73 6.69
C LEU A 20 5.98 -8.32 6.69
N GLY A 21 6.65 -7.35 7.32
CA GLY A 21 6.19 -5.97 7.38
C GLY A 21 6.27 -5.26 6.02
N GLY A 22 7.34 -5.52 5.26
CA GLY A 22 7.52 -4.98 3.91
C GLY A 22 6.49 -5.51 2.93
N THR A 23 6.24 -6.82 2.92
CA THR A 23 5.19 -7.40 2.07
C THR A 23 3.79 -6.91 2.46
N TYR A 24 3.49 -6.78 3.76
CA TYR A 24 2.22 -6.21 4.23
C TYR A 24 2.04 -4.74 3.78
N MET A 25 3.07 -3.91 3.90
CA MET A 25 3.02 -2.53 3.42
C MET A 25 2.86 -2.44 1.91
N ILE A 26 3.54 -3.29 1.13
CA ILE A 26 3.36 -3.36 -0.33
C ILE A 26 1.93 -3.75 -0.68
N LEU A 27 1.36 -4.76 0.01
CA LEU A 27 -0.01 -5.21 -0.22
C LEU A 27 -1.02 -4.08 0.10
N LYS A 28 -0.81 -3.37 1.21
CA LYS A 28 -1.64 -2.23 1.62
C LYS A 28 -1.54 -1.05 0.64
N SER A 29 -0.35 -0.75 0.14
CA SER A 29 -0.15 0.30 -0.88
C SER A 29 -0.82 -0.08 -2.20
N LYS A 30 -0.73 -1.35 -2.60
CA LYS A 30 -1.43 -1.87 -3.77
C LYS A 30 -2.94 -1.83 -3.59
N THR A 31 -3.48 -2.16 -2.42
CA THR A 31 -4.94 -2.10 -2.19
C THR A 31 -5.45 -0.66 -2.17
N LEU A 32 -4.68 0.30 -1.65
CA LEU A 32 -4.99 1.73 -1.78
C LEU A 32 -4.94 2.19 -3.24
N ALA A 33 -3.90 1.82 -3.98
CA ALA A 33 -3.76 2.17 -5.39
C ALA A 33 -4.88 1.56 -6.23
N VAL A 34 -5.22 0.28 -6.03
CA VAL A 34 -6.36 -0.38 -6.69
C VAL A 34 -7.68 0.29 -6.30
N LYS A 35 -7.84 0.71 -5.05
CA LYS A 35 -9.05 1.43 -4.62
C LYS A 35 -9.15 2.82 -5.25
N GLN A 36 -8.03 3.51 -5.43
CA GLN A 36 -7.97 4.78 -6.14
C GLN A 36 -8.23 4.57 -7.63
N ASP A 37 -7.60 3.58 -8.25
CA ASP A 37 -7.77 3.24 -9.66
C ASP A 37 -9.22 2.83 -9.97
N ASN A 38 -9.87 2.05 -9.10
CA ASN A 38 -11.30 1.75 -9.23
C ASN A 38 -12.19 2.97 -9.01
N ARG A 39 -11.79 3.95 -8.18
CA ARG A 39 -12.49 5.23 -8.09
C ARG A 39 -12.30 6.05 -9.36
N THR A 40 -11.08 6.15 -9.88
CA THR A 40 -10.74 6.88 -11.10
C THR A 40 -11.37 6.25 -12.35
N ALA A 41 -11.48 4.92 -12.41
CA ALA A 41 -12.17 4.20 -13.47
C ALA A 41 -13.70 4.23 -13.33
N GLY A 42 -14.22 4.49 -12.12
CA GLY A 42 -15.64 4.56 -11.80
C GLY A 42 -16.19 5.98 -11.64
N ASP A 43 -15.36 7.02 -11.75
CA ASP A 43 -15.74 8.42 -11.54
C ASP A 43 -16.49 8.97 -12.77
N TYR A 44 -17.71 8.46 -12.96
CA TYR A 44 -18.90 9.30 -13.09
C TYR A 44 -19.06 10.15 -11.82
N SER A 45 -18.07 10.98 -11.50
CA SER A 45 -18.27 12.06 -10.54
C SER A 45 -19.09 13.10 -11.28
N VAL A 46 -20.42 12.95 -11.20
CA VAL A 46 -21.32 14.06 -11.43
C VAL A 46 -20.97 15.08 -10.35
N SER A 47 -20.05 15.98 -10.68
CA SER A 47 -19.98 17.29 -10.06
C SER A 47 -21.32 17.94 -10.38
N VAL A 48 -22.30 17.76 -9.48
CA VAL A 48 -23.43 18.66 -9.40
C VAL A 48 -22.85 20.02 -9.04
N ASP A 49 -22.46 20.75 -10.07
CA ASP A 49 -22.42 22.19 -10.04
C ASP A 49 -23.83 22.61 -9.61
N ARG A 50 -24.00 22.92 -8.32
CA ARG A 50 -25.20 23.62 -7.84
C ARG A 50 -25.10 25.07 -8.33
N SER A 51 -25.11 25.29 -9.64
CA SER A 51 -25.61 26.53 -10.21
C SER A 51 -27.12 26.51 -10.08
N GLY A 52 -27.66 27.54 -9.42
CA GLY A 52 -29.11 27.72 -9.30
C GLY A 52 -29.64 27.73 -7.86
N ARG A 53 -29.07 28.57 -6.98
CA ARG A 53 -29.90 29.19 -5.94
C ARG A 53 -30.59 30.40 -6.58
N SER A 54 -31.67 30.12 -7.31
CA SER A 54 -32.69 31.10 -7.65
C SER A 54 -33.74 31.02 -6.53
N THR A 55 -33.79 32.05 -5.70
CA THR A 55 -34.94 32.57 -4.93
C THR A 55 -34.38 33.58 -3.95
#